data_AF-A0A699RW30-F1
#
_entry.id   AF-A0A699RW30-F1
#
_cell.length_a   1.000
_cell.length_b   1.000
_cell.length_c   1.000
_cell.angle_alpha   90.00
_cell.angle_beta   90.00
_cell.angle_gamma   90.00
#
_symmetry.space_group_name_H-M   'P 1'
#
loop_
_entity.id
_entity.type
_entity.pdbx_description
1 polymer ?
#
loop_
_entity_poly.entity_id
_entity_poly.type
_entity_poly.pdbx_seq_one_letter_code
_entity_poly.pdbx_strand_id
1 'polypeptide(L)'
;MLKRKGKIVVGCNEELRKELIKYFYSEEIRGHSGIHVTTKNLSAVFYWKGLKKMVKQMVRECDICQRQKPNLSAYPGLIQPLPIPKKIWTE
;
A
#
# COMPACT_ATOMS: atom_id res chain seq x y z
N MET A 1 1.80 -29.66 8.85
CA MET A 1 2.03 -28.31 8.28
C MET A 1 3.49 -28.15 7.92
N LEU A 2 3.79 -27.81 6.67
CA LEU A 2 5.17 -27.63 6.21
C LEU A 2 5.73 -26.31 6.77
N LYS A 3 6.88 -26.37 7.45
CA LYS A 3 7.53 -25.19 8.05
C LYS A 3 8.93 -24.99 7.48
N ARG A 4 9.33 -23.74 7.24
CA ARG A 4 10.68 -23.36 6.82
C ARG A 4 11.19 -22.23 7.71
N LYS A 5 12.30 -22.45 8.42
CA LYS A 5 12.88 -21.46 9.35
C LYS A 5 11.83 -20.89 10.33
N GLY A 6 10.98 -21.77 10.88
CA GLY A 6 9.89 -21.39 11.80
C GLY A 6 8.62 -20.83 11.15
N LYS A 7 8.60 -20.61 9.83
CA LYS A 7 7.46 -20.01 9.10
C LYS A 7 6.61 -21.06 8.41
N ILE A 8 5.30 -20.86 8.39
CA ILE A 8 4.35 -21.74 7.70
C ILE A 8 4.51 -21.56 6.19
N VAL A 9 4.80 -22.64 5.48
CA VAL A 9 4.93 -22.60 4.02
C VAL A 9 3.56 -22.73 3.38
N VAL A 10 3.19 -21.73 2.58
CA VAL A 10 1.95 -21.73 1.81
C VAL A 10 2.26 -22.31 0.43
N GLY A 11 1.57 -23.40 0.09
CA GLY A 11 1.69 -24.08 -1.21
C GLY A 11 1.24 -23.21 -2.38
N CYS A 12 1.07 -23.81 -3.56
CA CYS A 12 0.66 -23.12 -4.79
C CYS A 12 -0.83 -22.72 -4.83
N ASN A 13 -1.55 -22.81 -3.71
CA ASN A 13 -2.93 -22.32 -3.62
C ASN A 13 -2.92 -20.78 -3.63
N GLU A 14 -3.28 -20.18 -4.77
CA GLU A 14 -3.32 -18.72 -4.95
C GLU A 14 -4.44 -18.06 -4.15
N GLU A 15 -5.56 -18.74 -4.00
CA GLU A 15 -6.75 -18.22 -3.33
C GLU A 15 -6.46 -18.01 -1.84
N LEU A 16 -5.88 -19.02 -1.19
CA LEU A 16 -5.38 -18.93 0.18
C LEU A 16 -4.35 -17.80 0.34
N ARG A 17 -3.43 -17.64 -0.63
CA ARG A 17 -2.45 -16.53 -0.58
C ARG A 17 -3.14 -15.17 -0.68
N LYS A 18 -4.17 -15.02 -1.52
CA LYS A 18 -4.93 -13.77 -1.66
C LYS A 18 -5.71 -13.47 -0.39
N GLU A 19 -6.38 -14.46 0.21
CA GLU A 19 -7.09 -14.31 1.47
C GLU A 19 -6.16 -13.89 2.60
N LEU A 20 -5.01 -14.56 2.72
CA LEU A 20 -3.98 -14.18 3.69
C LEU A 20 -3.50 -12.74 3.46
N ILE A 21 -3.22 -12.34 2.21
CA ILE A 21 -2.78 -10.98 1.96
C ILE A 21 -3.89 -9.98 2.32
N LYS A 22 -5.14 -10.23 1.88
CA LYS A 22 -6.32 -9.40 2.16
C LYS A 22 -6.52 -9.20 3.66
N TYR A 23 -6.49 -10.27 4.43
CA TYR A 23 -6.59 -10.23 5.89
C TYR A 23 -5.55 -9.28 6.52
N PHE A 24 -4.31 -9.26 6.02
CA PHE A 24 -3.25 -8.43 6.58
C PHE A 24 -3.23 -6.97 6.11
N TYR A 25 -3.92 -6.59 5.02
CA TYR A 25 -3.97 -5.18 4.56
C TYR A 25 -5.36 -4.54 4.60
N SER A 26 -6.45 -5.31 4.72
CA SER A 26 -7.83 -4.80 4.68
C SER A 26 -8.57 -4.88 6.02
N GLU A 27 -7.99 -5.49 7.06
CA GLU A 27 -8.60 -5.45 8.38
C GLU A 27 -8.60 -4.02 8.92
N GLU A 28 -9.79 -3.50 9.24
CA GLU A 28 -9.99 -2.18 9.86
C GLU A 28 -9.11 -1.99 11.11
N ILE A 29 -8.86 -3.07 11.86
CA ILE A 29 -8.03 -3.08 13.07
C ILE A 29 -6.54 -2.87 12.77
N ARG A 30 -6.05 -3.33 11.61
CA ARG A 30 -4.61 -3.25 11.23
C ARG A 30 -4.29 -2.05 10.34
N GLY A 31 -5.34 -1.31 9.95
CA GLY A 31 -5.27 -0.22 8.99
C GLY A 31 -4.88 -0.73 7.60
N HIS A 32 -5.12 0.10 6.58
CA HIS A 32 -4.59 -0.10 5.22
C HIS A 32 -3.07 0.09 5.18
N SER A 33 -2.38 -0.78 5.91
CA SER A 33 -0.94 -0.83 6.10
C SER A 33 -0.25 -0.86 4.75
N GLY A 34 0.74 0.00 4.56
CA GLY A 34 1.49 0.04 3.31
C GLY A 34 2.25 -1.26 3.04
N ILE A 35 2.70 -1.43 1.78
CA ILE A 35 3.41 -2.63 1.28
C ILE A 35 4.47 -3.16 2.26
N HIS A 36 5.26 -2.28 2.87
CA HIS A 36 6.33 -2.66 3.79
C HIS A 36 5.82 -3.33 5.07
N VAL A 37 4.78 -2.77 5.69
CA VAL A 37 4.20 -3.28 6.94
C VAL A 37 3.51 -4.61 6.68
N THR A 38 2.68 -4.68 5.64
CA THR A 38 2.00 -5.92 5.21
C THR A 38 3.01 -7.02 4.92
N THR A 39 4.07 -6.71 4.15
CA THR A 39 5.13 -7.67 3.85
C THR A 39 5.84 -8.17 5.09
N LYS A 40 6.19 -7.26 6.02
CA LYS A 40 6.88 -7.61 7.27
C LYS A 40 6.04 -8.58 8.09
N ASN A 41 4.77 -8.23 8.33
CA ASN A 41 3.84 -9.01 9.14
C ASN A 41 3.58 -10.40 8.54
N LEU A 42 3.30 -10.47 7.23
CA LEU A 42 3.12 -11.74 6.53
C LEU A 42 4.39 -12.59 6.57
N SER A 43 5.55 -11.99 6.33
CA SER A 43 6.81 -12.72 6.30
C SER A 43 7.28 -13.20 7.68
N ALA A 44 6.69 -12.71 8.77
CA ALA A 44 6.96 -13.20 10.12
C ALA A 44 6.33 -14.58 10.37
N VAL A 45 5.16 -14.83 9.78
CA VAL A 45 4.36 -16.04 10.02
C VAL A 45 4.40 -17.00 8.82
N PHE A 46 4.36 -16.46 7.61
CA PHE A 46 4.21 -17.24 6.37
C PHE A 46 5.41 -17.11 5.44
N TYR A 47 5.57 -18.12 4.59
CA TYR A 47 6.59 -18.15 3.56
C TYR A 47 6.06 -18.76 2.26
N TRP A 48 6.29 -18.07 1.14
CA TRP A 48 6.25 -18.64 -0.21
C TRP A 48 7.14 -17.84 -1.15
N LYS A 49 7.55 -18.46 -2.27
CA LYS A 49 8.31 -17.78 -3.32
C LYS A 49 7.43 -16.69 -3.95
N GLY A 50 7.90 -15.45 -3.92
CA GLY A 50 7.18 -14.32 -4.51
C GLY A 50 6.22 -13.57 -3.57
N LEU A 51 6.20 -13.86 -2.26
CA LEU A 51 5.35 -13.16 -1.28
C LEU A 51 5.37 -11.65 -1.43
N LYS A 52 6.56 -11.04 -1.43
CA LYS A 52 6.72 -9.57 -1.56
C LYS A 52 6.13 -9.04 -2.88
N LYS A 53 6.29 -9.78 -3.98
CA LYS A 53 5.78 -9.39 -5.31
C LYS A 53 4.25 -9.39 -5.30
N MET A 54 3.65 -10.44 -4.75
CA MET A 54 2.20 -10.58 -4.65
C MET A 54 1.59 -9.51 -3.74
N VAL A 55 2.17 -9.24 -2.57
CA VAL A 55 1.74 -8.15 -1.68
C VAL A 55 1.81 -6.79 -2.39
N LYS A 56 2.93 -6.50 -3.08
CA LYS A 56 3.08 -5.24 -3.82
C LYS A 56 2.02 -5.07 -4.90
N GLN A 57 1.67 -6.14 -5.60
CA GLN A 57 0.63 -6.12 -6.64
C GLN A 57 -0.75 -5.86 -6.01
N MET A 58 -1.15 -6.64 -5.01
CA MET A 58 -2.47 -6.50 -4.39
C MET A 58 -2.68 -5.14 -3.72
N VAL A 59 -1.65 -4.59 -3.04
CA VAL A 59 -1.77 -3.26 -2.42
C VAL A 59 -1.81 -2.14 -3.47
N ARG A 60 -1.16 -2.32 -4.63
CA ARG A 60 -1.27 -1.39 -5.76
C ARG A 60 -2.65 -1.39 -6.40
N GLU A 61 -3.29 -2.55 -6.48
CA GLU A 61 -4.65 -2.73 -7.01
C GLU A 61 -5.74 -2.29 -6.02
N CYS A 62 -5.42 -2.11 -4.73
CA CYS A 62 -6.36 -1.67 -3.71
C CYS A 62 -6.61 -0.15 -3.78
N ASP A 63 -7.80 0.25 -4.26
CA ASP A 63 -8.26 1.64 -4.37
C ASP A 63 -8.17 2.41 -3.04
N ILE A 64 -8.59 1.80 -1.93
CA ILE A 64 -8.53 2.44 -0.60
C ILE A 64 -7.08 2.75 -0.21
N CYS A 65 -6.17 1.79 -0.41
CA CYS A 65 -4.74 2.00 -0.15
C CYS A 65 -4.12 3.09 -1.05
N GLN A 66 -4.61 3.26 -2.28
CA GLN A 66 -4.11 4.31 -3.19
C GLN A 66 -4.67 5.69 -2.80
N ARG A 67 -5.95 5.79 -2.45
CA ARG A 67 -6.58 7.06 -2.06
C ARG A 67 -6.01 7.63 -0.76
N GLN A 68 -5.64 6.77 0.18
CA GLN A 68 -5.08 7.19 1.47
C GLN A 68 -3.60 7.61 1.40
N LYS A 69 -2.92 7.37 0.27
CA LYS A 69 -1.51 7.76 0.11
C LYS A 69 -1.44 9.21 -0.37
N PRO A 70 -0.89 10.14 0.43
CA PRO A 70 -0.67 11.50 -0.06
C PRO A 70 0.33 11.47 -1.22
N ASN A 71 0.05 12.28 -2.25
CA ASN A 71 1.03 12.53 -3.29
C ASN A 71 2.13 13.43 -2.71
N LEU A 72 3.30 12.83 -2.44
CA LEU A 72 4.49 13.54 -1.93
C LEU A 72 5.38 14.07 -3.06
N SER A 73 4.92 14.00 -4.31
CA SER A 73 5.65 14.61 -5.43
C SER A 73 5.67 16.11 -5.22
N ALA A 74 6.84 16.72 -5.39
CA ALA A 74 6.95 18.16 -5.46
C ALA A 74 6.02 18.68 -6.56
N TYR A 75 5.35 19.81 -6.31
CA TYR A 75 4.55 20.46 -7.33
C TYR A 75 5.45 20.72 -8.56
N PRO A 76 5.10 20.21 -9.74
CA PRO A 76 5.93 20.40 -10.93
C PRO A 76 5.78 21.84 -11.40
N GLY A 77 6.60 22.74 -10.86
CA GLY A 77 6.65 24.13 -11.28
C GLY A 77 6.97 25.10 -10.15
N LEU A 78 7.39 26.30 -10.53
CA LEU A 78 7.43 27.44 -9.62
C LEU A 78 5.99 27.88 -9.33
N ILE A 79 5.69 28.17 -8.07
CA ILE A 79 4.42 28.76 -7.67
C ILE A 79 4.32 30.10 -8.42
N GLN A 80 3.36 30.23 -9.34
CA GLN A 80 3.12 31.50 -10.02
C GLN A 80 2.37 32.42 -9.05
N PRO A 81 2.97 33.56 -8.62
CA PRO A 81 2.26 34.51 -7.78
C PRO A 81 1.12 35.15 -8.58
N LEU A 82 0.00 35.43 -7.91
CA LEU A 82 -1.07 36.21 -8.51
C LEU A 82 -0.53 37.60 -8.92
N PRO A 83 -0.96 38.14 -10.07
CA PRO A 83 -0.57 39.50 -10.45
C PRO A 83 -1.05 40.47 -9.38
N ILE A 84 -0.19 41.43 -9.01
CA ILE A 84 -0.53 42.46 -8.03
C ILE A 84 -1.71 43.28 -8.60
N PRO A 85 -2.87 43.34 -7.91
CA PRO A 85 -4.01 44.10 -8.39
C PRO A 85 -3.67 45.59 -8.42
N LYS A 86 -4.02 46.27 -9.52
CA LYS A 86 -3.79 47.71 -9.71
C LYS A 86 -4.85 48.59 -9.04
N LYS A 87 -5.98 48.01 -8.63
CA LYS A 87 -7.12 48.69 -8.02
C LYS A 87 -7.70 47.83 -6.89
N ILE A 88 -8.26 48.50 -5.90
CA ILE A 88 -8.81 47.87 -4.68
C ILE A 88 -10.17 47.22 -4.97
N TRP A 89 -10.93 47.75 -5.93
CA TRP A 89 -12.25 47.25 -6.34
C TRP A 89 -12.40 47.33 -7.88
N THR A 90 -13.04 46.33 -8.49
CA THR A 90 -13.56 46.35 -9.86
C THR A 90 -15.04 46.69 -9.82
N GLU A 91 -15.49 47.64 -10.66
CA GLU A 91 -16.91 47.95 -10.89
C GLU A 91 -17.65 46.83 -11.61
#